data_AF-A0A1Z8LFV1-F1
#
_entry.id   AF-A0A1Z8LFV1-F1
#
_cell.length_a   1.000
_cell.length_b   1.000
_cell.length_c   1.000
_cell.angle_alpha   90.00
_cell.angle_beta   90.00
_cell.angle_gamma   90.00
#
_symmetry.space_group_name_H-M   'P 1'
#
loop_
_entity.id
_entity.type
_entity.pdbx_description
1 polymer ?
#
loop_
_entity_poly.entity_id
_entity_poly.type
_entity_poly.pdbx_seq_one_letter_code
_entity_poly.pdbx_strand_id
1 'polypeptide(L)'
;MPTITDTAAWTRLTAHRDELSTITIADLFAADPGRGERLSWEVSGLWLDLSRQRINPETIQLFAALTDAAQLAQRRDDMFSGKSVNSTEGRPALHTALRDLSGLTPDLFRSVARNHRESMLAFAEDVRIGKARGSTGRVFQDVVNIGIGGSQIGPMAVTTALMGSDEPQRIHYVANIDAADWITTRDHLDPETTLFLVASKTFFTQETMANARAAKKWLVDTLGEEAITKQFAALSSNTLAAKAFGINPKRIFSFPDWVGGRFSLWSAIGLSIAIAIGRKEFSAFLEGAHEMDKHFAAAPFERNLPVLLGLTDIWNRNLLNLPARAVLPYSERLKGLNPYIQQLEMESNGKGVTATGDPVKGRSASIVFGMTGTNGQHTFHQLLHQGPAVAAIEFIGVAKARHDYVGNHHMLLANMLGQAEAFALGTGADVSIHHACPGNRPNTLIVLKSLDAHTLGMLMALYEHKVFVEGTVFNINSFDQYGVEFGKALAVPLIEAFSSGDGTSPISAAALAKLRAWS
;
A
#
# COMPACT_ATOMS: atom_id res chain seq x y z
N MET A 1 -4.00 -28.71 9.70
CA MET A 1 -5.00 -28.71 8.61
C MET A 1 -4.27 -29.00 7.31
N PRO A 2 -4.89 -29.68 6.31
CA PRO A 2 -4.26 -29.83 5.01
C PRO A 2 -3.89 -28.46 4.45
N THR A 3 -2.74 -28.36 3.78
CA THR A 3 -2.38 -27.12 3.08
C THR A 3 -3.38 -26.88 1.95
N ILE A 4 -3.62 -25.62 1.58
CA ILE A 4 -4.64 -25.31 0.58
C ILE A 4 -4.42 -26.06 -0.75
N THR A 5 -3.16 -26.29 -1.11
CA THR A 5 -2.75 -27.01 -2.33
C THR A 5 -3.08 -28.50 -2.30
N ASP A 6 -3.32 -29.08 -1.12
CA ASP A 6 -3.69 -30.49 -0.95
C ASP A 6 -5.23 -30.68 -0.91
N THR A 7 -6.02 -29.60 -1.03
CA THR A 7 -7.49 -29.66 -0.95
C THR A 7 -8.13 -30.06 -2.28
N ALA A 8 -9.32 -30.66 -2.22
CA ALA A 8 -10.11 -30.97 -3.40
C ALA A 8 -10.46 -29.72 -4.23
N ALA A 9 -10.66 -28.56 -3.59
CA ALA A 9 -10.90 -27.30 -4.27
C ALA A 9 -9.71 -26.90 -5.17
N TRP A 10 -8.48 -27.05 -4.66
CA TRP A 10 -7.26 -26.77 -5.43
C TRP A 10 -7.04 -27.77 -6.57
N THR A 11 -7.31 -29.06 -6.32
CA THR A 11 -7.25 -30.09 -7.38
C THR A 11 -8.21 -29.77 -8.52
N ARG A 12 -9.45 -29.34 -8.21
CA ARG A 12 -10.43 -28.91 -9.22
C ARG A 12 -9.97 -27.68 -9.99
N LEU A 13 -9.39 -26.68 -9.31
CA LEU A 13 -8.82 -25.50 -9.99
C LEU A 13 -7.65 -25.88 -10.92
N THR A 14 -6.83 -26.85 -10.51
CA THR A 14 -5.72 -27.34 -11.33
C THR A 14 -6.23 -28.04 -12.59
N ALA A 15 -7.22 -28.93 -12.45
CA ALA A 15 -7.88 -29.58 -13.59
C ALA A 15 -8.52 -28.56 -14.53
N HIS A 16 -9.24 -27.56 -13.98
CA HIS A 16 -9.83 -26.47 -14.76
C HIS A 16 -8.79 -25.64 -15.52
N ARG A 17 -7.63 -25.39 -14.91
CA ARG A 17 -6.50 -24.72 -15.58
C ARG A 17 -6.02 -25.54 -16.78
N ASP A 18 -5.92 -26.86 -16.62
CA ASP A 18 -5.49 -27.76 -17.69
C ASP A 18 -6.50 -27.76 -18.86
N GLU A 19 -7.80 -27.72 -18.56
CA GLU A 19 -8.87 -27.57 -19.56
C GLU A 19 -8.79 -26.23 -20.31
N LEU A 20 -8.47 -25.14 -19.61
CA LEU A 20 -8.28 -23.81 -20.20
C LEU A 20 -6.91 -23.62 -20.86
N SER A 21 -6.00 -24.61 -20.80
CA SER A 21 -4.59 -24.42 -21.17
C SER A 21 -4.39 -24.02 -22.63
N THR A 22 -5.21 -24.55 -23.54
CA THR A 22 -5.21 -24.27 -24.98
C THR A 22 -6.15 -23.14 -25.40
N ILE A 23 -7.00 -22.65 -24.49
CA ILE A 23 -7.98 -21.59 -24.74
C ILE A 23 -7.34 -20.23 -24.45
N THR A 24 -7.39 -19.34 -25.43
CA THR A 24 -6.87 -17.97 -25.31
C THR A 24 -7.93 -16.99 -24.80
N ILE A 25 -7.50 -15.82 -24.33
CA ILE A 25 -8.43 -14.72 -23.98
C ILE A 25 -9.30 -14.36 -25.20
N ALA A 26 -8.74 -14.33 -26.41
CA ALA A 26 -9.50 -14.04 -27.62
C ALA A 26 -10.62 -15.08 -27.86
N ASP A 27 -10.33 -16.37 -27.67
CA ASP A 27 -11.34 -17.44 -27.77
C ASP A 27 -12.45 -17.27 -26.73
N LEU A 28 -12.10 -16.87 -25.50
CA LEU A 28 -13.07 -16.62 -24.43
C LEU A 28 -14.03 -15.47 -24.77
N PHE A 29 -13.55 -14.41 -25.43
CA PHE A 29 -14.39 -13.31 -25.92
C PHE A 29 -15.22 -13.73 -27.14
N ALA A 30 -14.67 -14.55 -28.03
CA ALA A 30 -15.40 -15.06 -29.20
C ALA A 30 -16.56 -15.99 -28.79
N ALA A 31 -16.34 -16.85 -27.79
CA ALA A 31 -17.36 -17.76 -27.26
C ALA A 31 -18.42 -17.03 -26.42
N ASP A 32 -18.08 -15.88 -25.84
CA ASP A 32 -18.97 -15.08 -25.00
C ASP A 32 -18.86 -13.57 -25.34
N PRO A 33 -19.68 -13.07 -26.29
CA PRO A 33 -19.70 -11.65 -26.63
C PRO A 33 -20.12 -10.72 -25.47
N GLY A 34 -20.84 -11.22 -24.47
CA GLY A 34 -21.27 -10.47 -23.27
C GLY A 34 -20.31 -10.59 -22.09
N ARG A 35 -19.16 -11.23 -22.28
CA ARG A 35 -18.17 -11.52 -21.24
C ARG A 35 -17.68 -10.28 -20.51
N GLY A 36 -17.50 -9.17 -21.22
CA GLY A 36 -17.08 -7.89 -20.66
C GLY A 36 -17.97 -7.43 -19.53
N GLU A 37 -19.29 -7.50 -19.72
CA GLU A 37 -20.27 -7.14 -18.69
C GLU A 37 -20.35 -8.20 -17.60
N ARG A 38 -20.37 -9.49 -17.97
CA ARG A 38 -20.53 -10.63 -17.04
C ARG A 38 -19.40 -10.80 -16.04
N LEU A 39 -18.17 -10.45 -16.41
CA LEU A 39 -16.97 -10.55 -15.57
C LEU A 39 -16.51 -9.18 -15.08
N SER A 40 -17.48 -8.29 -14.86
CA SER A 40 -17.23 -6.99 -14.27
C SER A 40 -18.23 -6.69 -13.14
N TRP A 41 -17.77 -5.93 -12.15
CA TRP A 41 -18.54 -5.57 -10.97
C TRP A 41 -18.24 -4.13 -10.58
N GLU A 42 -19.23 -3.42 -10.04
CA GLU A 42 -19.07 -2.04 -9.56
C GLU A 42 -19.57 -1.92 -8.12
N VAL A 43 -18.82 -1.18 -7.31
CA VAL A 43 -19.25 -0.71 -6.00
C VAL A 43 -18.94 0.77 -5.91
N SER A 44 -19.97 1.60 -5.75
CA SER A 44 -19.89 3.03 -5.45
C SER A 44 -18.86 3.81 -6.27
N GLY A 45 -18.86 3.59 -7.59
CA GLY A 45 -17.98 4.28 -8.51
C GLY A 45 -16.57 3.68 -8.64
N LEU A 46 -16.31 2.51 -8.07
CA LEU A 46 -15.14 1.69 -8.37
C LEU A 46 -15.59 0.47 -9.17
N TRP A 47 -15.15 0.38 -10.42
CA TRP A 47 -15.44 -0.72 -11.34
C TRP A 47 -14.23 -1.64 -11.47
N LEU A 48 -14.46 -2.95 -11.32
CA LEU A 48 -13.47 -4.02 -11.49
C LEU A 48 -13.88 -4.89 -12.68
N ASP A 49 -13.02 -5.00 -13.68
CA ASP A 49 -13.22 -5.82 -14.88
C ASP A 49 -12.12 -6.88 -15.00
N LEU A 50 -12.54 -8.14 -14.88
CA LEU A 50 -11.72 -9.34 -14.99
C LEU A 50 -11.93 -10.08 -16.32
N SER A 51 -12.64 -9.49 -17.28
CA SER A 51 -12.97 -10.14 -18.56
C SER A 51 -11.72 -10.52 -19.38
N ARG A 52 -10.62 -9.78 -19.21
CA ARG A 52 -9.31 -10.01 -19.86
C ARG A 52 -8.40 -10.94 -19.05
N GLN A 53 -8.93 -11.64 -18.06
CA GLN A 53 -8.25 -12.74 -17.38
C GLN A 53 -8.54 -14.08 -18.08
N ARG A 54 -7.65 -15.06 -17.91
CA ARG A 54 -7.85 -16.45 -18.39
C ARG A 54 -8.75 -17.23 -17.43
N ILE A 55 -9.99 -16.77 -17.28
CA ILE A 55 -11.01 -17.31 -16.37
C ILE A 55 -12.35 -17.44 -17.11
N ASN A 56 -13.32 -18.18 -16.58
CA ASN A 56 -14.69 -18.23 -17.11
C ASN A 56 -15.69 -18.29 -15.93
N PRO A 57 -17.02 -18.33 -16.16
CA PRO A 57 -17.99 -18.43 -15.07
C PRO A 57 -17.77 -19.63 -14.13
N GLU A 58 -17.29 -20.76 -14.65
CA GLU A 58 -16.91 -21.91 -13.83
C GLU A 58 -15.70 -21.60 -12.94
N THR A 59 -14.71 -20.86 -13.42
CA THR A 59 -13.59 -20.39 -12.58
C THR A 59 -14.11 -19.60 -11.37
N ILE A 60 -15.11 -18.75 -11.55
CA ILE A 60 -15.70 -17.96 -10.45
C ILE A 60 -16.37 -18.87 -9.40
N GLN A 61 -17.04 -19.95 -9.83
CA GLN A 61 -17.61 -20.94 -8.90
C GLN A 61 -16.52 -21.73 -8.16
N LEU A 62 -15.43 -22.08 -8.86
CA LEU A 62 -14.29 -22.76 -8.24
C LEU A 62 -13.54 -21.85 -7.25
N PHE A 63 -13.48 -20.55 -7.53
CA PHE A 63 -12.99 -19.54 -6.59
C PHE A 63 -13.82 -19.52 -5.30
N ALA A 64 -15.16 -19.52 -5.40
CA ALA A 64 -16.01 -19.62 -4.22
C ALA A 64 -15.72 -20.90 -3.41
N ALA A 65 -15.62 -22.06 -4.06
CA ALA A 65 -15.26 -23.31 -3.39
C ALA A 65 -13.88 -23.26 -2.70
N LEU A 66 -12.91 -22.50 -3.25
CA LEU A 66 -11.61 -22.28 -2.62
C LEU A 66 -11.74 -21.41 -1.35
N THR A 67 -12.64 -20.42 -1.35
CA THR A 67 -12.87 -19.60 -0.14
C THR A 67 -13.43 -20.41 1.02
N ASP A 68 -14.30 -21.39 0.73
CA ASP A 68 -14.83 -22.32 1.74
C ASP A 68 -13.72 -23.20 2.31
N ALA A 69 -12.89 -23.78 1.43
CA ALA A 69 -11.74 -24.60 1.82
C ALA A 69 -10.72 -23.82 2.67
N ALA A 70 -10.55 -22.51 2.40
CA ALA A 70 -9.69 -21.60 3.17
C ALA A 70 -10.35 -21.04 4.45
N GLN A 71 -11.63 -21.33 4.69
CA GLN A 71 -12.44 -20.77 5.79
C GLN A 71 -12.47 -19.23 5.79
N LEU A 72 -12.51 -18.61 4.60
CA LEU A 72 -12.36 -17.17 4.45
C LEU A 72 -13.39 -16.36 5.24
N ALA A 73 -14.66 -16.79 5.24
CA ALA A 73 -15.73 -16.11 5.98
C ALA A 73 -15.42 -16.06 7.49
N GLN A 74 -15.03 -17.19 8.08
CA GLN A 74 -14.70 -17.25 9.50
C GLN A 74 -13.50 -16.36 9.84
N ARG A 75 -12.44 -16.39 9.02
CA ARG A 75 -11.25 -15.56 9.27
C ARG A 75 -11.55 -14.07 9.15
N ARG A 76 -12.36 -13.69 8.16
CA ARG A 76 -12.82 -12.31 7.99
C ARG A 76 -13.57 -11.86 9.24
N ASP A 77 -14.52 -12.65 9.72
CA ASP A 77 -15.33 -12.33 10.88
C ASP A 77 -14.47 -12.27 12.17
N ASP A 78 -13.45 -13.14 12.28
CA ASP A 78 -12.46 -13.10 13.35
C ASP A 78 -11.63 -11.80 13.34
N MET A 79 -11.23 -11.32 12.15
CA MET A 79 -10.55 -10.04 11.99
C MET A 79 -11.46 -8.88 12.43
N PHE A 80 -12.68 -8.77 11.90
CA PHE A 80 -13.60 -7.67 12.23
C PHE A 80 -14.05 -7.67 13.69
N SER A 81 -14.17 -8.84 14.31
CA SER A 81 -14.53 -8.97 15.74
C SER A 81 -13.37 -8.65 16.69
N GLY A 82 -12.16 -8.46 16.17
CA GLY A 82 -10.99 -8.11 16.98
C GLY A 82 -10.34 -9.28 17.70
N LYS A 83 -10.52 -10.51 17.22
CA LYS A 83 -9.74 -11.65 17.71
C LYS A 83 -8.27 -11.47 17.36
N SER A 84 -7.41 -12.19 18.08
CA SER A 84 -5.96 -12.18 17.84
C SER A 84 -5.58 -12.96 16.57
N VAL A 85 -5.86 -12.37 15.40
CA VAL A 85 -5.54 -12.95 14.08
C VAL A 85 -4.06 -12.78 13.70
N ASN A 86 -3.33 -11.86 14.35
CA ASN A 86 -1.88 -11.82 14.30
C ASN A 86 -1.34 -12.81 15.35
N SER A 87 -1.29 -14.09 14.97
CA SER A 87 -1.05 -15.21 15.88
C SER A 87 0.34 -15.19 16.51
N THR A 88 1.36 -14.74 15.78
CA THR A 88 2.75 -14.73 16.25
C THR A 88 3.02 -13.64 17.27
N GLU A 89 2.28 -12.53 17.22
CA GLU A 89 2.39 -11.44 18.20
C GLU A 89 1.26 -11.47 19.25
N GLY A 90 0.27 -12.37 19.10
CA GLY A 90 -0.86 -12.49 20.02
C GLY A 90 -1.82 -11.29 19.99
N ARG A 91 -1.92 -10.58 18.86
CA ARG A 91 -2.65 -9.30 18.76
C ARG A 91 -3.80 -9.32 17.76
N PRO A 92 -4.81 -8.46 17.93
CA PRO A 92 -5.76 -8.13 16.86
C PRO A 92 -5.06 -7.43 15.68
N ALA A 93 -5.69 -7.48 14.51
CA ALA A 93 -5.30 -6.68 13.33
C ALA A 93 -6.52 -5.89 12.82
N LEU A 94 -6.74 -4.71 13.41
CA LEU A 94 -8.04 -4.03 13.37
C LEU A 94 -8.02 -2.66 12.67
N HIS A 95 -7.21 -2.50 11.63
CA HIS A 95 -7.14 -1.22 10.90
C HIS A 95 -8.51 -0.72 10.38
N THR A 96 -9.47 -1.62 10.13
CA THR A 96 -10.87 -1.29 9.81
C THR A 96 -11.56 -0.48 10.92
N ALA A 97 -11.24 -0.71 12.20
CA ALA A 97 -11.79 0.07 13.31
C ALA A 97 -11.33 1.54 13.31
N LEU A 98 -10.24 1.88 12.61
CA LEU A 98 -9.76 3.27 12.46
C LEU A 98 -10.69 4.12 11.58
N ARG A 99 -11.44 3.45 10.72
CA ARG A 99 -12.35 4.04 9.73
C ARG A 99 -13.79 3.59 9.89
N ASP A 100 -14.11 2.78 10.89
CA ASP A 100 -15.50 2.34 11.14
C ASP A 100 -16.40 3.49 11.61
N LEU A 101 -17.41 3.79 10.80
CA LEU A 101 -18.40 4.85 11.05
C LEU A 101 -19.80 4.31 11.35
N SER A 102 -20.04 3.00 11.23
CA SER A 102 -21.38 2.41 11.33
C SER A 102 -21.49 1.25 12.33
N GLY A 103 -20.40 0.87 13.01
CA GLY A 103 -20.40 -0.20 14.01
C GLY A 103 -20.12 -1.59 13.43
N LEU A 104 -19.34 -1.68 12.35
CA LEU A 104 -18.86 -2.96 11.80
C LEU A 104 -17.86 -3.67 12.73
N THR A 105 -17.20 -2.91 13.59
CA THR A 105 -16.22 -3.37 14.58
C THR A 105 -16.70 -3.11 16.01
N PRO A 106 -16.18 -3.84 17.03
CA PRO A 106 -16.64 -3.66 18.41
C PRO A 106 -16.46 -2.23 18.95
N ASP A 107 -17.41 -1.80 19.78
CA ASP A 107 -17.52 -0.45 20.35
C ASP A 107 -16.24 0.07 20.96
N LEU A 108 -15.54 -0.80 21.70
CA LEU A 108 -14.29 -0.47 22.36
C LEU A 108 -13.23 0.02 21.37
N PHE A 109 -13.00 -0.73 20.29
CA PHE A 109 -11.95 -0.42 19.31
C PHE A 109 -12.27 0.86 18.53
N ARG A 110 -13.50 0.99 18.02
CA ARG A 110 -13.89 2.19 17.25
C ARG A 110 -13.95 3.45 18.11
N SER A 111 -14.28 3.34 19.40
CA SER A 111 -14.28 4.48 20.31
C SER A 111 -12.86 4.97 20.61
N VAL A 112 -11.93 4.05 20.84
CA VAL A 112 -10.50 4.38 20.98
C VAL A 112 -9.97 5.03 19.71
N ALA A 113 -10.26 4.47 18.54
CA ALA A 113 -9.85 5.03 17.25
C ALA A 113 -10.37 6.46 17.04
N ARG A 114 -11.68 6.67 17.28
CA ARG A 114 -12.33 7.98 17.15
C ARG A 114 -11.68 9.03 18.04
N ASN A 115 -11.38 8.71 19.30
CA ASN A 115 -10.77 9.66 20.24
C ASN A 115 -9.38 10.12 19.76
N HIS A 116 -8.54 9.20 19.28
CA HIS A 116 -7.23 9.54 18.73
C HIS A 116 -7.35 10.37 17.45
N ARG A 117 -8.29 9.99 16.57
CA ARG A 117 -8.57 10.70 15.33
C ARG A 117 -9.04 12.13 15.57
N GLU A 118 -9.98 12.36 16.49
CA GLU A 118 -10.50 13.71 16.74
C GLU A 118 -9.42 14.66 17.27
N SER A 119 -8.56 14.18 18.17
CA SER A 119 -7.42 14.95 18.67
C SER A 119 -6.45 15.32 17.52
N MET A 120 -6.11 14.34 16.68
CA MET A 120 -5.27 14.55 15.50
C MET A 120 -5.89 15.56 14.53
N LEU A 121 -7.16 15.40 14.18
CA LEU A 121 -7.86 16.26 13.23
C LEU A 121 -8.05 17.69 13.78
N ALA A 122 -8.20 17.86 15.09
CA ALA A 122 -8.25 19.19 15.70
C ALA A 122 -6.89 19.92 15.56
N PHE A 123 -5.78 19.22 15.78
CA PHE A 123 -4.46 19.81 15.57
C PHE A 123 -4.17 20.08 14.09
N ALA A 124 -4.55 19.18 13.19
CA ALA A 124 -4.41 19.39 11.75
C ALA A 124 -5.12 20.67 11.29
N GLU A 125 -6.35 20.89 11.77
CA GLU A 125 -7.11 22.10 11.46
C GLU A 125 -6.44 23.36 12.05
N ASP A 126 -5.97 23.29 13.30
CA ASP A 126 -5.24 24.40 13.93
C ASP A 126 -4.00 24.79 13.12
N VAL A 127 -3.27 23.83 12.54
CA VAL A 127 -2.14 24.09 11.63
C VAL A 127 -2.63 24.77 10.35
N ARG A 128 -3.65 24.20 9.69
CA ARG A 128 -4.18 24.69 8.41
C ARG A 128 -4.66 26.13 8.48
N ILE A 129 -5.38 26.50 9.54
CA ILE A 129 -5.90 27.87 9.73
C ILE A 129 -4.90 28.84 10.36
N GLY A 130 -3.65 28.40 10.62
CA GLY A 130 -2.61 29.24 11.20
C GLY A 130 -2.82 29.60 12.69
N LYS A 131 -3.61 28.80 13.41
CA LYS A 131 -3.79 28.92 14.86
C LYS A 131 -2.64 28.24 15.61
N ALA A 132 -2.20 27.08 15.16
CA ALA A 132 -0.94 26.49 15.59
C ALA A 132 0.21 27.27 14.92
N ARG A 133 1.06 27.87 15.75
CA ARG A 133 2.17 28.72 15.32
C ARG A 133 3.50 28.18 15.81
N GLY A 134 4.56 28.52 15.08
CA GLY A 134 5.92 28.27 15.48
C GLY A 134 6.30 29.06 16.74
N SER A 135 7.45 28.73 17.32
CA SER A 135 8.04 29.42 18.48
C SER A 135 8.10 30.95 18.35
N THR A 136 8.30 31.49 17.14
CA THR A 136 8.34 32.95 16.89
C THR A 136 6.96 33.56 16.60
N GLY A 137 5.88 32.77 16.67
CA GLY A 137 4.52 33.21 16.38
C GLY A 137 4.16 33.22 14.89
N ARG A 138 5.09 32.88 13.99
CA ARG A 138 4.80 32.72 12.56
C ARG A 138 3.94 31.48 12.28
N VAL A 139 3.14 31.55 11.22
CA VAL A 139 2.29 30.44 10.75
C VAL A 139 3.17 29.40 10.07
N PHE A 140 2.86 28.11 10.25
CA PHE A 140 3.56 27.06 9.52
C PHE A 140 3.26 27.11 8.03
N GLN A 141 4.31 27.10 7.23
CA GLN A 141 4.26 27.01 5.77
C GLN A 141 4.69 25.63 5.28
N ASP A 142 5.59 24.98 6.01
CA ASP A 142 6.14 23.67 5.66
C ASP A 142 5.87 22.67 6.77
N VAL A 143 5.49 21.46 6.38
CA VAL A 143 5.32 20.32 7.28
C VAL A 143 6.18 19.18 6.79
N VAL A 144 7.13 18.73 7.60
CA VAL A 144 8.04 17.63 7.27
C VAL A 144 7.66 16.39 8.07
N ASN A 145 7.19 15.36 7.36
CA ASN A 145 6.91 14.06 7.94
C ASN A 145 8.18 13.20 7.92
N ILE A 146 8.75 12.96 9.10
CA ILE A 146 9.92 12.12 9.30
C ILE A 146 9.47 10.73 9.73
N GLY A 147 9.63 9.74 8.85
CA GLY A 147 9.21 8.36 9.11
C GLY A 147 9.56 7.44 7.95
N ILE A 148 9.71 6.15 8.21
CA ILE A 148 10.11 5.15 7.18
C ILE A 148 9.05 4.06 7.03
N GLY A 149 8.98 3.44 5.86
CA GLY A 149 8.00 2.39 5.56
C GLY A 149 6.56 2.91 5.70
N GLY A 150 5.74 2.22 6.50
CA GLY A 150 4.32 2.53 6.64
C GLY A 150 4.04 3.92 7.23
N SER A 151 5.00 4.50 7.96
CA SER A 151 4.94 5.87 8.49
C SER A 151 5.11 6.97 7.42
N GLN A 152 5.48 6.61 6.19
CA GLN A 152 5.66 7.53 5.08
C GLN A 152 4.92 7.10 3.82
N ILE A 153 5.08 5.85 3.38
CA ILE A 153 4.67 5.43 2.03
C ILE A 153 3.16 5.63 1.81
N GLY A 154 2.34 5.20 2.77
CA GLY A 154 0.89 5.42 2.74
C GLY A 154 0.52 6.92 2.75
N PRO A 155 0.95 7.70 3.75
CA PRO A 155 0.72 9.14 3.78
C PRO A 155 1.16 9.88 2.51
N MET A 156 2.35 9.59 1.99
CA MET A 156 2.88 10.19 0.77
C MET A 156 2.06 9.83 -0.47
N ALA A 157 1.56 8.60 -0.57
CA ALA A 157 0.68 8.19 -1.67
C ALA A 157 -0.62 8.99 -1.67
N VAL A 158 -1.24 9.18 -0.49
CA VAL A 158 -2.52 9.91 -0.36
C VAL A 158 -2.33 11.41 -0.60
N THR A 159 -1.30 12.03 -0.03
CA THR A 159 -1.04 13.46 -0.25
C THR A 159 -0.70 13.74 -1.71
N THR A 160 0.13 12.91 -2.36
CA THR A 160 0.42 13.02 -3.80
C THR A 160 -0.84 12.92 -4.65
N ALA A 161 -1.78 12.04 -4.28
CA ALA A 161 -3.01 11.83 -5.04
C ALA A 161 -4.00 12.99 -4.89
N LEU A 162 -4.18 13.51 -3.67
CA LEU A 162 -5.32 14.36 -3.33
C LEU A 162 -5.01 15.84 -3.14
N MET A 163 -3.77 16.19 -2.73
CA MET A 163 -3.42 17.56 -2.37
C MET A 163 -3.61 18.52 -3.56
N GLY A 164 -4.25 19.66 -3.29
CA GLY A 164 -4.42 20.76 -4.26
C GLY A 164 -3.18 21.65 -4.35
N SER A 165 -3.07 22.44 -5.42
CA SER A 165 -1.98 23.42 -5.58
C SER A 165 -2.08 24.59 -4.59
N ASP A 166 -3.29 24.88 -4.13
CA ASP A 166 -3.61 26.07 -3.34
C ASP A 166 -3.72 25.75 -1.83
N GLU A 167 -3.23 24.58 -1.42
CA GLU A 167 -3.24 24.19 -0.01
C GLU A 167 -2.27 25.07 0.81
N PRO A 168 -2.65 25.45 2.05
CA PRO A 168 -1.94 26.49 2.80
C PRO A 168 -0.56 26.06 3.31
N GLN A 169 -0.29 24.76 3.40
CA GLN A 169 1.01 24.22 3.79
C GLN A 169 1.58 23.32 2.69
N ARG A 170 2.90 23.37 2.51
CA ARG A 170 3.68 22.41 1.73
C ARG A 170 4.01 21.21 2.61
N ILE A 171 3.87 20.00 2.05
CA ILE A 171 4.12 18.75 2.76
C ILE A 171 5.35 18.08 2.18
N HIS A 172 6.30 17.71 3.04
CA HIS A 172 7.55 17.05 2.71
C HIS A 172 7.67 15.72 3.46
N TYR A 173 8.41 14.78 2.89
CA TYR A 173 8.64 13.46 3.49
C TYR A 173 10.13 13.16 3.54
N VAL A 174 10.61 12.74 4.70
CA VAL A 174 12.01 12.33 4.92
C VAL A 174 11.99 10.94 5.57
N ALA A 175 12.54 9.95 4.86
CA ALA A 175 12.59 8.55 5.31
C ALA A 175 14.02 8.05 5.44
N ASN A 176 14.82 8.25 4.40
CA ASN A 176 16.07 7.55 4.21
C ASN A 176 17.09 8.03 5.24
N ILE A 177 17.91 7.11 5.77
CA ILE A 177 19.02 7.48 6.65
C ILE A 177 20.18 8.13 5.88
N ASP A 178 20.21 7.95 4.55
CA ASP A 178 21.06 8.77 3.68
C ASP A 178 20.71 10.25 3.88
N ALA A 179 21.68 11.00 4.40
CA ALA A 179 21.53 12.40 4.75
C ALA A 179 21.14 13.29 3.55
N ALA A 180 21.34 12.83 2.31
CA ALA A 180 20.88 13.54 1.12
C ALA A 180 19.35 13.79 1.13
N ASP A 181 18.55 12.87 1.68
CA ASP A 181 17.09 13.01 1.79
C ASP A 181 16.72 14.19 2.71
N TRP A 182 17.36 14.24 3.89
CA TRP A 182 17.20 15.36 4.83
C TRP A 182 17.75 16.68 4.27
N ILE A 183 18.97 16.68 3.72
CA ILE A 183 19.65 17.89 3.25
C ILE A 183 18.86 18.56 2.13
N THR A 184 18.46 17.79 1.12
CA THR A 184 17.70 18.32 -0.03
C THR A 184 16.36 18.91 0.42
N THR A 185 15.69 18.27 1.38
CA THR A 185 14.45 18.82 1.95
C THR A 185 14.72 20.10 2.74
N ARG A 186 15.70 20.06 3.66
CA ARG A 186 16.07 21.16 4.57
C ARG A 186 16.42 22.45 3.84
N ASP A 187 17.10 22.36 2.70
CA ASP A 187 17.59 23.53 1.96
C ASP A 187 16.47 24.45 1.44
N HIS A 188 15.21 23.99 1.49
CA HIS A 188 14.03 24.77 1.13
C HIS A 188 13.20 25.25 2.34
N LEU A 189 13.65 24.99 3.57
CA LEU A 189 12.88 25.22 4.80
C LEU A 189 13.31 26.48 5.55
N ASP A 190 12.35 27.18 6.14
CA ASP A 190 12.58 28.20 7.16
C ASP A 190 12.28 27.61 8.57
N PRO A 191 13.24 27.61 9.51
CA PRO A 191 13.07 26.99 10.83
C PRO A 191 11.92 27.61 11.65
N GLU A 192 11.56 28.86 11.41
CA GLU A 192 10.46 29.51 12.13
C GLU A 192 9.08 29.10 11.64
N THR A 193 8.98 28.66 10.38
CA THR A 193 7.71 28.29 9.72
C THR A 193 7.61 26.81 9.37
N THR A 194 8.51 25.97 9.90
CA THR A 194 8.51 24.52 9.66
C THR A 194 7.98 23.74 10.86
N LEU A 195 7.03 22.83 10.62
CA LEU A 195 6.54 21.84 11.59
C LEU A 195 7.09 20.46 11.26
N PHE A 196 7.69 19.79 12.24
CA PHE A 196 8.21 18.43 12.11
C PHE A 196 7.25 17.42 12.75
N LEU A 197 6.90 16.38 11.98
CA LEU A 197 6.08 15.25 12.42
C LEU A 197 6.96 14.01 12.53
N VAL A 198 7.26 13.54 13.75
CA VAL A 198 8.11 12.35 13.98
C VAL A 198 7.24 11.10 14.10
N ALA A 199 7.15 10.34 13.00
CA ALA A 199 6.25 9.21 12.83
C ALA A 199 6.97 7.86 13.08
N SER A 200 6.93 7.37 14.31
CA SER A 200 7.50 6.07 14.68
C SER A 200 6.73 5.44 15.85
N LYS A 201 6.20 4.23 15.64
CA LYS A 201 5.46 3.48 16.67
C LYS A 201 6.28 3.30 17.96
N THR A 202 7.55 2.90 17.82
CA THR A 202 8.46 2.64 18.96
C THR A 202 9.19 3.90 19.42
N PHE A 203 9.30 4.91 18.55
CA PHE A 203 10.14 6.09 18.74
C PHE A 203 11.65 5.77 18.86
N PHE A 204 12.05 4.59 18.37
CA PHE A 204 13.43 4.11 18.39
C PHE A 204 13.93 3.64 17.02
N THR A 205 13.11 3.72 15.98
CA THR A 205 13.50 3.39 14.60
C THR A 205 14.74 4.19 14.22
N GLN A 206 15.84 3.51 13.87
CA GLN A 206 17.17 4.12 13.75
C GLN A 206 17.19 5.27 12.74
N GLU A 207 16.66 5.02 11.54
CA GLU A 207 16.60 5.96 10.43
C GLU A 207 15.76 7.19 10.79
N THR A 208 14.54 6.94 11.30
CA THR A 208 13.63 8.01 11.74
C THR A 208 14.23 8.87 12.84
N MET A 209 14.88 8.26 13.83
CA MET A 209 15.47 9.00 14.96
C MET A 209 16.76 9.71 14.60
N ALA A 210 17.55 9.19 13.65
CA ALA A 210 18.69 9.90 13.08
C ALA A 210 18.22 11.20 12.41
N ASN A 211 17.22 11.10 11.53
CA ASN A 211 16.63 12.26 10.85
C ASN A 211 15.95 13.25 11.82
N ALA A 212 15.18 12.74 12.79
CA ALA A 212 14.54 13.60 13.80
C ALA A 212 15.58 14.36 14.64
N ARG A 213 16.71 13.72 15.01
CA ARG A 213 17.81 14.39 15.72
C ARG A 213 18.52 15.42 14.84
N ALA A 214 18.73 15.14 13.56
CA ALA A 214 19.30 16.10 12.61
C ALA A 214 18.40 17.34 12.44
N ALA A 215 17.09 17.13 12.27
CA ALA A 215 16.10 18.21 12.21
C ALA A 215 16.04 19.00 13.53
N LYS A 216 16.05 18.32 14.67
CA LYS A 216 16.09 18.97 15.99
C LYS A 216 17.34 19.81 16.16
N LYS A 217 18.52 19.29 15.79
CA LYS A 217 19.77 20.05 15.87
C LYS A 217 19.71 21.31 15.00
N TRP A 218 19.32 21.17 13.74
CA TRP A 218 19.17 22.30 12.81
C TRP A 218 18.24 23.39 13.35
N LEU A 219 17.11 22.97 13.94
CA LEU A 219 16.16 23.90 14.56
C LEU A 219 16.76 24.61 15.78
N VAL A 220 17.36 23.86 16.70
CA VAL A 220 17.90 24.38 17.97
C VAL A 220 19.08 25.31 17.73
N ASP A 221 19.94 24.99 16.78
CA ASP A 221 21.08 25.84 16.40
C ASP A 221 20.60 27.24 15.92
N THR A 222 19.34 27.37 15.46
CA THR A 222 18.77 28.63 14.97
C THR A 222 17.83 29.32 15.97
N LEU A 223 16.93 28.56 16.62
CA LEU A 223 15.83 29.10 17.43
C LEU A 223 15.90 28.75 18.92
N GLY A 224 16.93 28.01 19.35
CA GLY A 224 17.10 27.55 20.73
C GLY A 224 16.22 26.34 21.09
N GLU A 225 16.46 25.76 22.27
CA GLU A 225 15.78 24.53 22.72
C GLU A 225 14.28 24.69 22.94
N GLU A 226 13.83 25.88 23.34
CA GLU A 226 12.41 26.14 23.61
C GLU A 226 11.52 25.93 22.38
N ALA A 227 12.10 26.10 21.18
CA ALA A 227 11.41 25.92 19.91
C ALA A 227 10.89 24.49 19.71
N ILE A 228 11.54 23.47 20.29
CA ILE A 228 11.14 22.05 20.13
C ILE A 228 9.66 21.86 20.49
N THR A 229 9.21 22.49 21.57
CA THR A 229 7.83 22.35 22.09
C THR A 229 6.76 22.89 21.14
N LYS A 230 7.15 23.76 20.21
CA LYS A 230 6.28 24.44 19.24
C LYS A 230 6.52 23.97 17.81
N GLN A 231 7.64 23.31 17.50
CA GLN A 231 8.01 22.93 16.13
C GLN A 231 7.91 21.43 15.89
N PHE A 232 7.74 20.61 16.93
CA PHE A 232 7.62 19.16 16.79
C PHE A 232 6.26 18.64 17.24
N ALA A 233 5.81 17.59 16.56
CA ALA A 233 4.74 16.68 16.96
C ALA A 233 5.22 15.22 16.79
N ALA A 234 4.68 14.31 17.58
CA ALA A 234 5.00 12.88 17.52
C ALA A 234 3.76 12.06 17.16
N LEU A 235 3.97 11.02 16.35
CA LEU A 235 2.95 10.05 15.97
C LEU A 235 3.48 8.69 16.43
N SER A 236 3.16 8.34 17.67
CA SER A 236 3.85 7.26 18.38
C SER A 236 3.04 6.71 19.54
N SER A 237 3.08 5.39 19.73
CA SER A 237 2.57 4.74 20.94
C SER A 237 3.53 4.92 22.13
N ASN A 238 4.82 5.25 21.90
CA ASN A 238 5.80 5.48 22.97
C ASN A 238 5.83 6.94 23.42
N THR A 239 4.81 7.33 24.17
CA THR A 239 4.64 8.72 24.63
C THR A 239 5.76 9.20 25.56
N LEU A 240 6.39 8.30 26.32
CA LEU A 240 7.50 8.64 27.22
C LEU A 240 8.75 9.06 26.44
N ALA A 241 9.14 8.29 25.41
CA ALA A 241 10.29 8.63 24.58
C ALA A 241 10.07 9.94 23.80
N ALA A 242 8.86 10.16 23.28
CA ALA A 242 8.51 11.42 22.61
C ALA A 242 8.58 12.63 23.57
N LYS A 243 8.13 12.49 24.82
CA LYS A 243 8.30 13.53 25.85
C LYS A 243 9.77 13.77 26.17
N ALA A 244 10.57 12.72 26.32
CA ALA A 244 12.01 12.83 26.58
C ALA A 244 12.77 13.51 25.43
N PHE A 245 12.26 13.44 24.20
CA PHE A 245 12.78 14.20 23.07
C PHE A 245 12.54 15.72 23.19
N GLY A 246 11.58 16.14 24.02
CA GLY A 246 11.17 17.53 24.22
C GLY A 246 9.83 17.89 23.57
N ILE A 247 9.11 16.91 23.01
CA ILE A 247 7.84 17.15 22.31
C ILE A 247 6.75 17.47 23.33
N ASN A 248 5.99 18.53 23.06
CA ASN A 248 4.85 18.93 23.89
C ASN A 248 3.84 17.77 23.99
N PRO A 249 3.44 17.33 25.20
CA PRO A 249 2.48 16.24 25.38
C PRO A 249 1.16 16.40 24.62
N LYS A 250 0.72 17.64 24.37
CA LYS A 250 -0.50 17.94 23.58
C LYS A 250 -0.34 17.70 22.08
N ARG A 251 0.89 17.48 21.61
CA ARG A 251 1.26 17.18 20.21
C ARG A 251 1.83 15.77 20.05
N ILE A 252 1.53 14.88 21.00
CA ILE A 252 1.84 13.46 20.91
C ILE A 252 0.55 12.73 20.59
N PHE A 253 0.45 12.25 19.36
CA PHE A 253 -0.71 11.53 18.83
C PHE A 253 -0.40 10.04 18.87
N SER A 254 -0.91 9.37 19.89
CA SER A 254 -0.79 7.92 20.03
C SER A 254 -1.72 7.19 19.05
N PHE A 255 -1.43 5.92 18.83
CA PHE A 255 -2.32 5.01 18.14
C PHE A 255 -2.18 3.59 18.73
N PRO A 256 -3.22 2.76 18.62
CA PRO A 256 -3.23 1.44 19.25
C PRO A 256 -2.21 0.46 18.66
N ASP A 257 -1.84 -0.55 19.44
CA ASP A 257 -0.83 -1.54 19.07
C ASP A 257 -1.31 -2.54 18.00
N TRP A 258 -2.62 -2.77 17.89
CA TRP A 258 -3.28 -3.56 16.82
C TRP A 258 -3.24 -2.90 15.43
N VAL A 259 -2.68 -1.69 15.34
CA VAL A 259 -2.40 -1.02 14.06
C VAL A 259 -1.01 -1.46 13.55
N GLY A 260 -1.02 -2.23 12.46
CA GLY A 260 0.19 -2.61 11.72
C GLY A 260 0.73 -1.44 10.89
N GLY A 261 2.05 -1.35 10.72
CA GLY A 261 2.70 -0.20 10.06
C GLY A 261 2.17 0.08 8.65
N ARG A 262 2.13 -0.95 7.79
CA ARG A 262 1.60 -0.85 6.40
C ARG A 262 0.08 -0.67 6.30
N PHE A 263 -0.64 -0.72 7.42
CA PHE A 263 -2.08 -0.44 7.54
C PHE A 263 -2.35 0.81 8.41
N SER A 264 -1.34 1.65 8.66
CA SER A 264 -1.42 2.66 9.72
C SER A 264 -1.88 4.04 9.27
N LEU A 265 -1.94 4.32 7.97
CA LEU A 265 -2.26 5.66 7.44
C LEU A 265 -3.64 6.20 7.87
N TRP A 266 -4.55 5.31 8.29
CA TRP A 266 -5.88 5.65 8.82
C TRP A 266 -5.85 6.17 10.28
N SER A 267 -4.72 5.98 10.97
CA SER A 267 -4.51 6.36 12.37
C SER A 267 -3.88 7.75 12.51
N ALA A 268 -3.29 8.04 13.68
CA ALA A 268 -2.45 9.21 13.89
C ALA A 268 -1.38 9.38 12.80
N ILE A 269 -0.83 8.30 12.24
CA ILE A 269 0.14 8.35 11.13
C ILE A 269 -0.37 9.17 9.93
N GLY A 270 -1.69 9.25 9.73
CA GLY A 270 -2.34 10.08 8.73
C GLY A 270 -2.36 11.59 9.01
N LEU A 271 -1.71 12.10 10.07
CA LEU A 271 -1.74 13.53 10.39
C LEU A 271 -1.21 14.41 9.24
N SER A 272 -0.15 13.99 8.55
CA SER A 272 0.36 14.72 7.37
C SER A 272 -0.70 14.78 6.26
N ILE A 273 -1.48 13.71 6.08
CA ILE A 273 -2.62 13.68 5.15
C ILE A 273 -3.67 14.69 5.60
N ALA A 274 -4.09 14.64 6.87
CA ALA A 274 -5.12 15.54 7.40
C ALA A 274 -4.73 17.01 7.31
N ILE A 275 -3.44 17.34 7.48
CA ILE A 275 -2.94 18.71 7.26
C ILE A 275 -2.97 19.05 5.76
N ALA A 276 -2.63 18.11 4.88
CA ALA A 276 -2.58 18.35 3.44
C ALA A 276 -3.96 18.61 2.81
N ILE A 277 -4.97 17.81 3.16
CA ILE A 277 -6.29 17.82 2.49
C ILE A 277 -7.43 18.35 3.37
N GLY A 278 -7.17 18.59 4.65
CA GLY A 278 -8.15 19.06 5.61
C GLY A 278 -9.10 17.98 6.13
N ARG A 279 -9.83 18.35 7.19
CA ARG A 279 -10.73 17.45 7.92
C ARG A 279 -11.81 16.85 7.03
N LYS A 280 -12.43 17.65 6.15
CA LYS A 280 -13.55 17.20 5.31
C LYS A 280 -13.10 16.08 4.36
N GLU A 281 -12.02 16.30 3.62
CA GLU A 281 -11.51 15.30 2.69
C GLU A 281 -10.93 14.09 3.42
N PHE A 282 -10.28 14.28 4.58
CA PHE A 282 -9.84 13.14 5.39
C PHE A 282 -11.02 12.28 5.87
N SER A 283 -12.14 12.88 6.29
CA SER A 283 -13.35 12.13 6.65
C SER A 283 -13.91 11.36 5.45
N ALA A 284 -14.01 12.00 4.27
CA ALA A 284 -14.47 11.33 3.04
C ALA A 284 -13.56 10.16 2.65
N PHE A 285 -12.24 10.30 2.86
CA PHE A 285 -11.28 9.22 2.67
C PHE A 285 -11.54 8.01 3.58
N LEU A 286 -11.84 8.25 4.87
CA LEU A 286 -12.24 7.19 5.78
C LEU A 286 -13.58 6.56 5.40
N GLU A 287 -14.55 7.37 4.97
CA GLU A 287 -15.87 6.93 4.53
C GLU A 287 -15.77 5.95 3.35
N GLY A 288 -14.98 6.27 2.34
CA GLY A 288 -14.80 5.39 1.19
C GLY A 288 -14.09 4.09 1.56
N ALA A 289 -13.07 4.14 2.40
CA ALA A 289 -12.41 2.93 2.89
C ALA A 289 -13.36 2.05 3.73
N HIS A 290 -14.19 2.65 4.57
CA HIS A 290 -15.25 1.96 5.33
C HIS A 290 -16.34 1.38 4.43
N GLU A 291 -16.65 2.03 3.30
CA GLU A 291 -17.57 1.48 2.33
C GLU A 291 -17.06 0.17 1.72
N MET A 292 -15.77 0.12 1.37
CA MET A 292 -15.14 -1.12 0.94
C MET A 292 -15.06 -2.17 2.06
N ASP A 293 -14.88 -1.76 3.33
CA ASP A 293 -14.96 -2.69 4.47
C ASP A 293 -16.34 -3.34 4.58
N LYS A 294 -17.42 -2.55 4.45
CA LYS A 294 -18.80 -3.06 4.43
C LYS A 294 -19.04 -4.00 3.25
N HIS A 295 -18.55 -3.63 2.07
CA HIS A 295 -18.64 -4.49 0.89
C HIS A 295 -17.95 -5.84 1.14
N PHE A 296 -16.72 -5.80 1.65
CA PHE A 296 -15.95 -7.01 1.96
C PHE A 296 -16.66 -7.89 3.00
N ALA A 297 -17.28 -7.29 4.02
CA ALA A 297 -18.03 -7.99 5.06
C ALA A 297 -19.34 -8.62 4.58
N ALA A 298 -20.08 -7.96 3.68
CA ALA A 298 -21.46 -8.33 3.38
C ALA A 298 -21.67 -9.01 2.01
N ALA A 299 -20.85 -8.70 1.01
CA ALA A 299 -21.09 -9.19 -0.35
C ALA A 299 -20.78 -10.69 -0.50
N PRO A 300 -21.61 -11.46 -1.25
CA PRO A 300 -21.29 -12.82 -1.64
C PRO A 300 -19.94 -12.89 -2.35
N PHE A 301 -19.15 -13.93 -2.10
CA PHE A 301 -17.75 -14.00 -2.56
C PHE A 301 -17.60 -13.99 -4.08
N GLU A 302 -18.60 -14.45 -4.82
CA GLU A 302 -18.67 -14.41 -6.29
C GLU A 302 -18.86 -12.99 -6.86
N ARG A 303 -19.17 -12.01 -6.00
CA ARG A 303 -19.34 -10.59 -6.35
C ARG A 303 -18.52 -9.66 -5.46
N ASN A 304 -17.69 -10.23 -4.58
CA ASN A 304 -16.92 -9.48 -3.60
C ASN A 304 -15.59 -9.06 -4.23
N LEU A 305 -15.39 -7.75 -4.40
CA LEU A 305 -14.32 -7.20 -5.24
C LEU A 305 -12.92 -7.59 -4.72
N PRO A 306 -12.61 -7.40 -3.42
CA PRO A 306 -11.36 -7.89 -2.85
C PRO A 306 -11.12 -9.39 -3.03
N VAL A 307 -12.17 -10.21 -2.89
CA VAL A 307 -12.09 -11.66 -3.03
C VAL A 307 -11.78 -12.05 -4.47
N LEU A 308 -12.55 -11.52 -5.42
CA LEU A 308 -12.35 -11.76 -6.84
C LEU A 308 -10.96 -11.32 -7.30
N LEU A 309 -10.49 -10.15 -6.85
CA LEU A 309 -9.16 -9.64 -7.18
C LEU A 309 -8.04 -10.52 -6.58
N GLY A 310 -8.16 -10.91 -5.30
CA GLY A 310 -7.16 -11.74 -4.62
C GLY A 310 -7.09 -13.15 -5.21
N LEU A 311 -8.23 -13.78 -5.48
CA LEU A 311 -8.27 -15.11 -6.08
C LEU A 311 -7.78 -15.12 -7.54
N THR A 312 -8.01 -14.02 -8.27
CA THR A 312 -7.42 -13.83 -9.60
C THR A 312 -5.90 -13.72 -9.54
N ASP A 313 -5.34 -13.03 -8.54
CA ASP A 313 -3.88 -12.99 -8.36
C ASP A 313 -3.32 -14.38 -8.01
N ILE A 314 -4.01 -15.14 -7.15
CA ILE A 314 -3.63 -16.53 -6.85
C ILE A 314 -3.66 -17.40 -8.11
N TRP A 315 -4.71 -17.28 -8.92
CA TRP A 315 -4.84 -17.97 -10.20
C TRP A 315 -3.65 -17.68 -11.12
N ASN A 316 -3.35 -16.40 -11.33
CA ASN A 316 -2.24 -15.98 -12.17
C ASN A 316 -0.90 -16.49 -11.63
N ARG A 317 -0.65 -16.32 -10.32
CA ARG A 317 0.64 -16.64 -9.70
C ARG A 317 0.92 -18.13 -9.57
N ASN A 318 -0.07 -18.89 -9.15
CA ASN A 318 0.11 -20.30 -8.77
C ASN A 318 -0.33 -21.27 -9.86
N LEU A 319 -1.41 -20.96 -10.59
CA LEU A 319 -1.98 -21.88 -11.58
C LEU A 319 -1.45 -21.56 -12.99
N LEU A 320 -1.29 -20.27 -13.33
CA LEU A 320 -0.69 -19.82 -14.60
C LEU A 320 0.81 -19.54 -14.51
N ASN A 321 1.42 -19.70 -13.34
CA ASN A 321 2.86 -19.58 -13.12
C ASN A 321 3.43 -18.18 -13.47
N LEU A 322 2.67 -17.11 -13.20
CA LEU A 322 3.11 -15.72 -13.39
C LEU A 322 3.64 -15.13 -12.08
N PRO A 323 4.96 -15.11 -11.82
CA PRO A 323 5.50 -14.77 -10.51
C PRO A 323 5.37 -13.28 -10.13
N ALA A 324 5.15 -12.41 -11.11
CA ALA A 324 5.07 -10.97 -10.90
C ALA A 324 3.71 -10.39 -11.28
N ARG A 325 3.46 -9.17 -10.82
CA ARG A 325 2.28 -8.38 -11.14
C ARG A 325 2.67 -6.94 -11.39
N ALA A 326 2.33 -6.44 -12.58
CA ALA A 326 2.57 -5.06 -12.98
C ALA A 326 1.33 -4.22 -12.64
N VAL A 327 1.46 -3.27 -11.72
CA VAL A 327 0.42 -2.29 -11.40
C VAL A 327 0.69 -1.00 -12.18
N LEU A 328 -0.23 -0.60 -13.04
CA LEU A 328 -0.06 0.48 -14.01
C LEU A 328 -1.18 1.51 -13.85
N PRO A 329 -1.02 2.51 -12.96
CA PRO A 329 -1.99 3.59 -12.83
C PRO A 329 -1.91 4.58 -14.01
N TYR A 330 -2.99 4.72 -14.77
CA TYR A 330 -3.16 5.73 -15.81
C TYR A 330 -3.69 7.03 -15.20
N SER A 331 -2.93 7.54 -14.25
CA SER A 331 -3.09 8.82 -13.59
C SER A 331 -1.79 9.16 -12.88
N GLU A 332 -1.16 10.28 -13.23
CA GLU A 332 0.12 10.68 -12.62
C GLU A 332 -0.02 10.96 -11.12
N ARG A 333 -1.20 11.38 -10.67
CA ARG A 333 -1.52 11.58 -9.24
C ARG A 333 -1.42 10.28 -8.44
N LEU A 334 -1.54 9.12 -9.09
CA LEU A 334 -1.43 7.80 -8.45
C LEU A 334 0.00 7.22 -8.47
N LYS A 335 1.03 8.01 -8.81
CA LYS A 335 2.43 7.53 -8.80
C LYS A 335 2.90 6.95 -7.46
N GLY A 336 2.34 7.43 -6.34
CA GLY A 336 2.64 6.91 -5.01
C GLY A 336 1.96 5.56 -4.70
N LEU A 337 1.04 5.09 -5.53
CA LEU A 337 0.29 3.86 -5.29
C LEU A 337 1.17 2.60 -5.42
N ASN A 338 2.09 2.58 -6.38
CA ASN A 338 3.00 1.46 -6.59
C ASN A 338 3.84 1.12 -5.34
N PRO A 339 4.62 2.05 -4.75
CA PRO A 339 5.38 1.74 -3.53
C PRO A 339 4.47 1.40 -2.35
N TYR A 340 3.27 1.96 -2.27
CA TYR A 340 2.28 1.58 -1.25
C TYR A 340 1.86 0.10 -1.39
N ILE A 341 1.44 -0.33 -2.58
CA ILE A 341 1.03 -1.72 -2.81
C ILE A 341 2.21 -2.68 -2.63
N GLN A 342 3.43 -2.28 -3.04
CA GLN A 342 4.63 -3.08 -2.81
C GLN A 342 4.82 -3.39 -1.33
N GLN A 343 4.82 -2.37 -0.46
CA GLN A 343 4.93 -2.61 0.97
C GLN A 343 3.73 -3.40 1.50
N LEU A 344 2.52 -2.99 1.13
CA LEU A 344 1.29 -3.60 1.62
C LEU A 344 1.24 -5.11 1.31
N GLU A 345 1.52 -5.52 0.08
CA GLU A 345 1.43 -6.92 -0.32
C GLU A 345 2.69 -7.73 0.03
N MET A 346 3.88 -7.23 -0.34
CA MET A 346 5.10 -8.04 -0.25
C MET A 346 5.56 -8.21 1.20
N GLU A 347 5.39 -7.19 2.05
CA GLU A 347 5.72 -7.29 3.48
C GLU A 347 4.65 -8.10 4.25
N SER A 348 3.38 -8.07 3.81
CA SER A 348 2.31 -8.87 4.41
C SER A 348 2.42 -10.35 4.04
N ASN A 349 2.48 -10.64 2.74
CA ASN A 349 2.26 -11.98 2.22
C ASN A 349 3.54 -12.65 1.71
N GLY A 350 4.69 -11.96 1.70
CA GLY A 350 6.00 -12.53 1.35
C GLY A 350 6.55 -13.47 2.43
N LYS A 351 5.82 -14.54 2.74
CA LYS A 351 6.08 -15.44 3.86
C LYS A 351 6.50 -16.83 3.37
N GLY A 352 7.47 -17.43 4.07
CA GLY A 352 7.94 -18.79 3.82
C GLY A 352 7.31 -19.86 4.71
N VAL A 353 6.58 -19.45 5.76
CA VAL A 353 5.88 -20.34 6.69
C VAL A 353 4.42 -19.90 6.86
N THR A 354 3.56 -20.87 7.10
CA THR A 354 2.15 -20.69 7.47
C THR A 354 2.04 -20.17 8.91
N ALA A 355 0.84 -19.73 9.30
CA ALA A 355 0.51 -19.28 10.64
C ALA A 355 0.62 -20.40 11.70
N THR A 356 0.69 -21.67 11.27
CA THR A 356 0.96 -22.84 12.14
C THR A 356 2.44 -23.24 12.18
N GLY A 357 3.30 -22.57 11.41
CA GLY A 357 4.75 -22.81 11.37
C GLY A 357 5.22 -23.78 10.28
N ASP A 358 4.32 -24.42 9.55
CA ASP A 358 4.67 -25.32 8.44
C ASP A 358 5.16 -24.52 7.23
N PRO A 359 6.10 -25.05 6.41
CA PRO A 359 6.50 -24.42 5.15
C PRO A 359 5.31 -24.16 4.22
N VAL A 360 5.26 -22.98 3.61
CA VAL A 360 4.22 -22.68 2.61
C VAL A 360 4.46 -23.54 1.36
N LYS A 361 3.43 -24.28 0.92
CA LYS A 361 3.40 -24.92 -0.39
C LYS A 361 2.82 -23.96 -1.43
N GLY A 362 3.55 -23.71 -2.51
CA GLY A 362 3.19 -22.74 -3.54
C GLY A 362 3.83 -21.36 -3.33
N ARG A 363 3.32 -20.35 -4.02
CA ARG A 363 3.82 -18.96 -3.93
C ARG A 363 2.84 -18.12 -3.11
N SER A 364 3.33 -17.55 -2.00
CA SER A 364 2.52 -16.79 -1.04
C SER A 364 2.20 -15.36 -1.50
N ALA A 365 3.12 -14.67 -2.16
CA ALA A 365 2.92 -13.34 -2.72
C ALA A 365 3.50 -13.20 -4.14
N SER A 366 2.92 -12.29 -4.92
CA SER A 366 3.45 -11.85 -6.21
C SER A 366 4.55 -10.81 -6.02
N ILE A 367 5.55 -10.78 -6.92
CA ILE A 367 6.46 -9.64 -7.02
C ILE A 367 5.70 -8.47 -7.63
N VAL A 368 5.49 -7.39 -6.87
CA VAL A 368 4.77 -6.20 -7.35
C VAL A 368 5.75 -5.17 -7.90
N PHE A 369 5.49 -4.69 -9.11
CA PHE A 369 6.22 -3.59 -9.71
C PHE A 369 5.31 -2.73 -10.58
N GLY A 370 5.81 -1.61 -11.06
CA GLY A 370 5.13 -0.84 -12.11
C GLY A 370 5.47 0.64 -12.07
N MET A 371 4.74 1.39 -12.89
CA MET A 371 4.91 2.82 -13.10
C MET A 371 3.59 3.40 -13.62
N THR A 372 3.43 4.72 -13.56
CA THR A 372 2.27 5.38 -14.17
C THR A 372 2.24 5.16 -15.68
N GLY A 373 1.03 5.02 -16.24
CA GLY A 373 0.80 5.14 -17.67
C GLY A 373 0.84 6.62 -18.08
N THR A 374 1.43 7.00 -19.21
CA THR A 374 2.08 6.17 -20.24
C THR A 374 3.58 5.92 -20.01
N ASN A 375 4.18 6.42 -18.93
CA ASN A 375 5.62 6.27 -18.65
C ASN A 375 6.09 4.80 -18.68
N GLY A 376 5.31 3.89 -18.07
CA GLY A 376 5.58 2.45 -18.12
C GLY A 376 5.55 1.87 -19.54
N GLN A 377 4.68 2.40 -20.42
CA GLN A 377 4.59 1.99 -21.83
C GLN A 377 5.91 2.19 -22.56
N HIS A 378 6.60 3.29 -22.25
CA HIS A 378 7.87 3.65 -22.87
C HIS A 378 9.09 3.17 -22.08
N THR A 379 8.90 2.29 -21.10
CA THR A 379 9.98 1.76 -20.26
C THR A 379 10.11 0.25 -20.38
N PHE A 380 9.09 -0.51 -19.96
CA PHE A 380 9.19 -1.98 -19.83
C PHE A 380 8.04 -2.75 -20.50
N HIS A 381 7.11 -2.08 -21.20
CA HIS A 381 6.04 -2.78 -21.90
C HIS A 381 6.54 -3.68 -23.04
N GLN A 382 7.72 -3.39 -23.62
CA GLN A 382 8.38 -4.30 -24.55
C GLN A 382 8.55 -5.70 -23.96
N LEU A 383 9.06 -5.80 -22.73
CA LEU A 383 9.21 -7.06 -22.00
C LEU A 383 7.84 -7.71 -21.77
N LEU A 384 6.85 -6.92 -21.36
CA LEU A 384 5.51 -7.43 -21.06
C LEU A 384 4.81 -7.97 -22.32
N HIS A 385 4.95 -7.32 -23.47
CA HIS A 385 4.29 -7.72 -24.72
C HIS A 385 4.97 -8.91 -25.39
N GLN A 386 6.28 -8.81 -25.64
CA GLN A 386 7.01 -9.75 -26.50
C GLN A 386 7.97 -10.66 -25.74
N GLY A 387 8.36 -10.31 -24.51
CA GLY A 387 9.18 -11.18 -23.67
C GLY A 387 8.41 -12.40 -23.13
N PRO A 388 9.06 -13.30 -22.39
CA PRO A 388 8.35 -14.40 -21.73
C PRO A 388 7.20 -13.89 -20.84
N ALA A 389 6.12 -14.67 -20.70
CA ALA A 389 5.02 -14.33 -19.81
C ALA A 389 5.48 -14.44 -18.36
N VAL A 390 5.84 -13.30 -17.76
CA VAL A 390 6.39 -13.21 -16.40
C VAL A 390 5.48 -12.48 -15.42
N ALA A 391 4.46 -11.78 -15.92
CA ALA A 391 3.58 -10.97 -15.07
C ALA A 391 2.13 -10.94 -15.57
N ALA A 392 1.19 -10.93 -14.62
CA ALA A 392 -0.16 -10.42 -14.86
C ALA A 392 -0.15 -8.87 -14.75
N ILE A 393 -1.13 -8.22 -15.38
CA ILE A 393 -1.16 -6.75 -15.48
C ILE A 393 -2.44 -6.20 -14.85
N GLU A 394 -2.32 -5.14 -14.06
CA GLU A 394 -3.45 -4.39 -13.51
C GLU A 394 -3.37 -2.94 -13.99
N PHE A 395 -4.34 -2.54 -14.81
CA PHE A 395 -4.51 -1.16 -15.21
C PHE A 395 -5.45 -0.46 -14.23
N ILE A 396 -5.05 0.72 -13.75
CA ILE A 396 -5.89 1.55 -12.86
C ILE A 396 -6.20 2.87 -13.56
N GLY A 397 -7.46 3.08 -13.94
CA GLY A 397 -7.92 4.28 -14.64
C GLY A 397 -8.77 5.20 -13.78
N VAL A 398 -8.88 6.47 -14.18
CA VAL A 398 -9.82 7.43 -13.58
C VAL A 398 -10.70 7.99 -14.70
N ALA A 399 -12.00 7.76 -14.64
CA ALA A 399 -12.92 8.12 -15.71
C ALA A 399 -13.01 9.65 -15.91
N LYS A 400 -13.11 10.42 -14.81
CA LYS A 400 -13.21 11.88 -14.86
C LYS A 400 -11.88 12.58 -14.61
N ALA A 401 -11.49 13.47 -15.51
CA ALA A 401 -10.38 14.38 -15.31
C ALA A 401 -10.64 15.35 -14.15
N ARG A 402 -9.57 15.74 -13.43
CA ARG A 402 -9.56 16.82 -12.42
C ARG A 402 -8.87 18.09 -12.92
N HIS A 403 -8.85 18.28 -14.23
CA HIS A 403 -8.18 19.38 -14.92
C HIS A 403 -8.89 19.66 -16.24
N ASP A 404 -8.64 20.82 -16.83
CA ASP A 404 -9.36 21.27 -18.02
C ASP A 404 -8.85 20.65 -19.33
N TYR A 405 -7.72 19.92 -19.30
CA TYR A 405 -7.13 19.22 -20.46
C TYR A 405 -7.84 17.90 -20.81
N VAL A 406 -9.14 17.95 -21.09
CA VAL A 406 -9.98 16.76 -21.38
C VAL A 406 -9.45 15.94 -22.57
N GLY A 407 -8.94 16.61 -23.62
CA GLY A 407 -8.34 15.92 -24.77
C GLY A 407 -7.16 15.02 -24.37
N ASN A 408 -6.26 15.53 -23.52
CA ASN A 408 -5.13 14.75 -23.01
C ASN A 408 -5.61 13.57 -22.14
N HIS A 409 -6.67 13.78 -21.35
CA HIS A 409 -7.28 12.71 -20.55
C HIS A 409 -7.84 11.59 -21.42
N HIS A 410 -8.53 11.92 -22.51
CA HIS A 410 -9.01 10.93 -23.47
C HIS A 410 -7.86 10.17 -24.14
N MET A 411 -6.77 10.85 -24.50
CA MET A 411 -5.57 10.19 -25.04
C MET A 411 -4.96 9.22 -24.01
N LEU A 412 -4.90 9.60 -22.74
CA LEU A 412 -4.41 8.76 -21.65
C LEU A 412 -5.28 7.49 -21.49
N LEU A 413 -6.60 7.64 -21.43
CA LEU A 413 -7.52 6.50 -21.30
C LEU A 413 -7.55 5.63 -22.57
N ALA A 414 -7.45 6.22 -23.76
CA ALA A 414 -7.34 5.47 -25.01
C ALA A 414 -6.07 4.61 -25.01
N ASN A 415 -4.95 5.14 -24.51
CA ASN A 415 -3.72 4.38 -24.32
C ASN A 415 -3.88 3.24 -23.31
N MET A 416 -4.59 3.46 -22.21
CA MET A 416 -4.90 2.41 -21.23
C MET A 416 -5.67 1.24 -21.87
N LEU A 417 -6.77 1.56 -22.56
CA LEU A 417 -7.65 0.58 -23.18
C LEU A 417 -6.95 -0.13 -24.34
N GLY A 418 -6.24 0.62 -25.20
CA GLY A 418 -5.48 0.04 -26.30
C GLY A 418 -4.38 -0.91 -25.84
N GLN A 419 -3.70 -0.60 -24.72
CA GLN A 419 -2.74 -1.55 -24.14
C GLN A 419 -3.43 -2.79 -23.56
N ALA A 420 -4.52 -2.61 -22.81
CA ALA A 420 -5.29 -3.74 -22.25
C ALA A 420 -5.79 -4.69 -23.34
N GLU A 421 -6.25 -4.15 -24.46
CA GLU A 421 -6.64 -4.90 -25.65
C GLU A 421 -5.45 -5.58 -26.33
N ALA A 422 -4.35 -4.85 -26.57
CA ALA A 422 -3.14 -5.42 -27.18
C ALA A 422 -2.56 -6.59 -26.37
N PHE A 423 -2.55 -6.49 -25.04
CA PHE A 423 -2.13 -7.59 -24.17
C PHE A 423 -3.04 -8.81 -24.27
N ALA A 424 -4.36 -8.59 -24.38
CA ALA A 424 -5.33 -9.67 -24.48
C ALA A 424 -5.29 -10.36 -25.86
N LEU A 425 -5.26 -9.59 -26.95
CA LEU A 425 -5.48 -10.09 -28.32
C LEU A 425 -4.19 -10.35 -29.10
N GLY A 426 -3.13 -9.57 -28.87
CA GLY A 426 -1.94 -9.61 -29.73
C GLY A 426 -2.16 -8.98 -31.09
N THR A 427 -1.21 -9.18 -32.01
CA THR A 427 -1.20 -8.53 -33.35
C THR A 427 -1.88 -9.33 -34.47
N GLY A 428 -2.42 -10.52 -34.17
CA GLY A 428 -3.02 -11.43 -35.17
C GLY A 428 -2.00 -12.17 -36.06
N ALA A 429 -2.50 -13.00 -36.98
CA ALA A 429 -1.71 -13.61 -38.05
C ALA A 429 -1.43 -12.57 -39.15
N ASP A 430 -0.30 -12.65 -39.86
CA ASP A 430 0.15 -11.70 -40.90
C ASP A 430 1.04 -10.53 -40.45
N VAL A 431 1.73 -10.70 -39.32
CA VAL A 431 2.77 -9.77 -38.86
C VAL A 431 4.13 -10.49 -38.81
N SER A 432 5.21 -9.78 -39.16
CA SER A 432 6.56 -10.36 -39.10
C SER A 432 6.89 -10.82 -37.67
N ILE A 433 7.75 -11.83 -37.53
CA ILE A 433 8.05 -12.45 -36.23
C ILE A 433 8.54 -11.44 -35.17
N HIS A 434 9.27 -10.40 -35.59
CA HIS A 434 9.78 -9.35 -34.70
C HIS A 434 8.73 -8.29 -34.35
N HIS A 435 7.70 -8.13 -35.18
CA HIS A 435 6.58 -7.21 -34.93
C HIS A 435 5.40 -7.91 -34.24
N ALA A 436 5.39 -9.24 -34.18
CA ALA A 436 4.31 -9.99 -33.59
C ALA A 436 4.25 -9.81 -32.06
N CYS A 437 3.07 -9.51 -31.52
CA CYS A 437 2.77 -9.64 -30.10
C CYS A 437 1.87 -10.88 -29.91
N PRO A 438 2.26 -11.86 -29.07
CA PRO A 438 1.54 -13.13 -28.94
C PRO A 438 0.15 -13.01 -28.29
N GLY A 439 -0.18 -11.87 -27.67
CA GLY A 439 -1.44 -11.71 -26.94
C GLY A 439 -1.56 -12.69 -25.77
N ASN A 440 -2.80 -13.01 -25.39
CA ASN A 440 -3.15 -13.93 -24.31
C ASN A 440 -2.49 -13.60 -22.95
N ARG A 441 -2.24 -12.31 -22.69
CA ARG A 441 -1.60 -11.83 -21.46
C ARG A 441 -2.68 -11.35 -20.49
N PRO A 442 -2.88 -12.03 -19.35
CA PRO A 442 -3.96 -11.73 -18.44
C PRO A 442 -3.83 -10.33 -17.87
N ASN A 443 -4.91 -9.56 -17.98
CA ASN A 443 -4.97 -8.23 -17.40
C ASN A 443 -6.33 -7.90 -16.77
N THR A 444 -6.29 -6.99 -15.81
CA THR A 444 -7.46 -6.46 -15.08
C THR A 444 -7.57 -4.97 -15.32
N LEU A 445 -8.79 -4.45 -15.46
CA LEU A 445 -9.06 -3.02 -15.34
C LEU A 445 -9.70 -2.72 -13.99
N ILE A 446 -9.17 -1.72 -13.29
CA ILE A 446 -9.79 -1.09 -12.12
C ILE A 446 -10.03 0.37 -12.51
N VAL A 447 -11.28 0.82 -12.57
CA VAL A 447 -11.60 2.18 -12.97
C VAL A 447 -12.34 2.89 -11.84
N LEU A 448 -11.78 4.03 -11.41
CA LEU A 448 -12.45 4.95 -10.50
C LEU A 448 -13.29 5.95 -11.29
N LYS A 449 -14.52 6.23 -10.86
CA LYS A 449 -15.39 7.24 -11.47
C LYS A 449 -14.75 8.64 -11.43
N SER A 450 -14.08 8.97 -10.34
CA SER A 450 -13.27 10.17 -10.10
C SER A 450 -12.11 9.80 -9.17
N LEU A 451 -11.08 10.66 -9.10
CA LEU A 451 -10.02 10.53 -8.10
C LEU A 451 -10.23 11.57 -7.00
N ASP A 452 -11.17 11.28 -6.12
CA ASP A 452 -11.45 12.04 -4.90
C ASP A 452 -11.05 11.26 -3.65
N ALA A 453 -11.18 11.89 -2.48
CA ALA A 453 -10.80 11.28 -1.22
C ALA A 453 -11.54 9.95 -0.99
N HIS A 454 -12.85 9.92 -1.25
CA HIS A 454 -13.67 8.74 -1.06
C HIS A 454 -13.24 7.56 -1.93
N THR A 455 -13.16 7.76 -3.24
CA THR A 455 -12.76 6.71 -4.20
C THR A 455 -11.32 6.23 -4.00
N LEU A 456 -10.40 7.10 -3.57
CA LEU A 456 -9.06 6.68 -3.18
C LEU A 456 -9.08 5.80 -1.92
N GLY A 457 -9.91 6.16 -0.93
CA GLY A 457 -10.14 5.35 0.27
C GLY A 457 -10.64 3.95 -0.07
N MET A 458 -11.62 3.86 -0.97
CA MET A 458 -12.12 2.59 -1.50
C MET A 458 -11.03 1.77 -2.18
N LEU A 459 -10.22 2.39 -3.03
CA LEU A 459 -9.14 1.70 -3.76
C LEU A 459 -8.08 1.14 -2.81
N MET A 460 -7.66 1.90 -1.81
CA MET A 460 -6.65 1.43 -0.85
C MET A 460 -7.20 0.29 0.02
N ALA A 461 -8.44 0.42 0.52
CA ALA A 461 -9.11 -0.65 1.27
C ALA A 461 -9.35 -1.92 0.42
N LEU A 462 -9.60 -1.78 -0.89
CA LEU A 462 -9.69 -2.90 -1.82
C LEU A 462 -8.40 -3.74 -1.79
N TYR A 463 -7.22 -3.10 -1.88
CA TYR A 463 -5.94 -3.80 -1.80
C TYR A 463 -5.63 -4.35 -0.40
N GLU A 464 -6.03 -3.66 0.68
CA GLU A 464 -5.86 -4.18 2.03
C GLU A 464 -6.64 -5.49 2.25
N HIS A 465 -7.90 -5.54 1.79
CA HIS A 465 -8.70 -6.77 1.86
C HIS A 465 -8.24 -7.84 0.89
N LYS A 466 -7.75 -7.45 -0.30
CA LYS A 466 -7.12 -8.38 -1.24
C LYS A 466 -5.94 -9.12 -0.58
N VAL A 467 -5.07 -8.39 0.12
CA VAL A 467 -3.96 -8.97 0.90
C VAL A 467 -4.46 -9.95 1.95
N PHE A 468 -5.52 -9.59 2.67
CA PHE A 468 -6.11 -10.45 3.68
C PHE A 468 -6.67 -11.75 3.08
N VAL A 469 -7.34 -11.68 1.93
CA VAL A 469 -7.86 -12.85 1.19
C VAL A 469 -6.71 -13.78 0.82
N GLU A 470 -5.67 -13.24 0.19
CA GLU A 470 -4.50 -14.03 -0.21
C GLU A 470 -3.81 -14.70 1.00
N GLY A 471 -3.62 -13.94 2.07
CA GLY A 471 -3.01 -14.43 3.30
C GLY A 471 -3.83 -15.55 3.95
N THR A 472 -5.15 -15.41 3.93
CA THR A 472 -6.09 -16.43 4.42
C THR A 472 -6.00 -17.72 3.60
N VAL A 473 -6.00 -17.63 2.27
CA VAL A 473 -5.94 -18.81 1.39
C VAL A 473 -4.67 -19.63 1.63
N PHE A 474 -3.51 -18.96 1.79
CA PHE A 474 -2.25 -19.65 2.09
C PHE A 474 -2.03 -19.93 3.59
N ASN A 475 -2.99 -19.59 4.44
CA ASN A 475 -2.87 -19.69 5.90
C ASN A 475 -1.56 -19.07 6.40
N ILE A 476 -1.20 -17.87 5.95
CA ILE A 476 -0.02 -17.12 6.42
C ILE A 476 -0.45 -15.98 7.33
N ASN A 477 0.45 -15.53 8.22
CA ASN A 477 0.18 -14.35 9.02
C ASN A 477 0.52 -13.09 8.20
N SER A 478 -0.49 -12.39 7.69
CA SER A 478 -0.30 -11.15 6.91
C SER A 478 0.11 -9.94 7.75
N PHE A 479 0.19 -10.07 9.08
CA PHE A 479 0.30 -8.92 9.99
C PHE A 479 1.65 -8.81 10.72
N ASP A 480 2.51 -9.83 10.63
CA ASP A 480 3.90 -9.79 11.12
C ASP A 480 4.91 -9.43 10.01
N GLN A 481 6.18 -9.24 10.39
CA GLN A 481 7.29 -8.99 9.46
C GLN A 481 8.68 -9.40 9.99
N TYR A 482 8.84 -10.57 10.63
CA TYR A 482 10.13 -10.96 11.25
C TYR A 482 11.32 -11.00 10.28
N GLY A 483 11.08 -11.14 8.97
CA GLY A 483 12.13 -11.16 7.95
C GLY A 483 13.00 -9.90 7.88
N VAL A 484 12.56 -8.78 8.46
CA VAL A 484 13.34 -7.52 8.46
C VAL A 484 14.33 -7.41 9.63
N GLU A 485 14.23 -8.27 10.64
CA GLU A 485 14.98 -8.09 11.90
C GLU A 485 16.44 -8.57 11.80
N PHE A 486 16.72 -9.63 11.04
CA PHE A 486 18.08 -10.18 10.95
C PHE A 486 19.05 -9.18 10.30
N GLY A 487 18.63 -8.49 9.24
CA GLY A 487 19.43 -7.44 8.61
C GLY A 487 19.76 -6.29 9.57
N LYS A 488 18.78 -5.85 10.38
CA LYS A 488 18.99 -4.81 11.40
C LYS A 488 20.00 -5.27 12.47
N ALA A 489 19.86 -6.50 12.95
CA ALA A 489 20.77 -7.07 13.94
C ALA A 489 22.22 -7.16 13.43
N LEU A 490 22.42 -7.45 12.14
CA LEU A 490 23.74 -7.45 11.52
C LEU A 490 24.30 -6.05 11.26
N ALA A 491 23.46 -5.05 11.04
CA ALA A 491 23.89 -3.67 10.79
C ALA A 491 24.47 -2.99 12.04
N VAL A 492 23.93 -3.27 13.23
CA VAL A 492 24.38 -2.65 14.50
C VAL A 492 25.89 -2.80 14.76
N PRO A 493 26.47 -4.01 14.77
CA PRO A 493 27.92 -4.16 14.98
C PRO A 493 28.74 -3.58 13.81
N LEU A 494 28.21 -3.56 12.59
CA LEU A 494 28.91 -2.98 11.44
C LEU A 494 29.08 -1.47 11.57
N ILE A 495 28.14 -0.76 12.20
CA ILE A 495 28.26 0.69 12.46
C ILE A 495 29.49 0.98 13.32
N GLU A 496 29.72 0.20 14.36
CA GLU A 496 30.92 0.33 15.21
C GLU A 496 32.18 -0.06 14.42
N ALA A 497 32.10 -1.12 13.62
CA ALA A 497 33.21 -1.61 12.80
C ALA A 497 33.70 -0.61 11.74
N PHE A 498 32.83 0.29 11.24
CA PHE A 498 33.27 1.40 10.38
C PHE A 498 34.30 2.29 11.07
N SER A 499 34.15 2.52 12.38
CA SER A 499 35.09 3.31 13.16
C SER A 499 36.30 2.48 13.61
N SER A 500 36.07 1.34 14.27
CA SER A 500 37.13 0.54 14.90
C SER A 500 37.98 -0.25 13.89
N GLY A 501 37.36 -0.77 12.84
CA GLY A 501 37.98 -1.73 11.91
C GLY A 501 37.91 -3.19 12.32
N ASP A 502 37.40 -3.46 13.53
CA ASP A 502 37.34 -4.79 14.11
C ASP A 502 35.90 -5.34 14.11
N GLY A 503 35.74 -6.65 14.34
CA GLY A 503 34.45 -7.24 14.68
C GLY A 503 33.53 -7.54 13.48
N THR A 504 34.08 -7.82 12.30
CA THR A 504 33.26 -8.16 11.11
C THR A 504 33.33 -9.62 10.68
N SER A 505 32.22 -10.11 10.15
CA SER A 505 32.15 -11.41 9.48
C SER A 505 33.09 -11.44 8.26
N PRO A 506 33.70 -12.59 7.92
CA PRO A 506 34.49 -12.76 6.71
C PRO A 506 33.77 -12.35 5.42
N ILE A 507 32.43 -12.45 5.40
CA ILE A 507 31.60 -12.05 4.25
C ILE A 507 31.68 -10.54 3.99
N SER A 508 31.74 -9.72 5.05
CA SER A 508 31.73 -8.27 4.95
C SER A 508 33.12 -7.64 5.06
N ALA A 509 34.10 -8.37 5.59
CA ALA A 509 35.42 -7.84 5.94
C ALA A 509 36.12 -7.14 4.76
N ALA A 510 36.17 -7.78 3.58
CA ALA A 510 36.81 -7.20 2.40
C ALA A 510 36.10 -5.93 1.91
N ALA A 511 34.77 -5.92 1.93
CA ALA A 511 33.98 -4.75 1.53
C ALA A 511 34.15 -3.60 2.53
N LEU A 512 34.10 -3.88 3.83
CA LEU A 512 34.29 -2.87 4.87
C LEU A 512 35.70 -2.26 4.79
N ALA A 513 36.74 -3.07 4.65
CA ALA A 513 38.10 -2.59 4.50
C ALA A 513 38.23 -1.66 3.29
N LYS A 514 37.58 -2.01 2.17
CA LYS A 514 37.58 -1.18 0.96
C LYS A 514 36.84 0.14 1.16
N LEU A 515 35.67 0.12 1.81
CA LEU A 515 34.90 1.33 2.11
C LEU A 515 35.66 2.26 3.06
N ARG A 516 36.27 1.73 4.11
CA ARG A 516 37.09 2.51 5.06
C ARG A 516 38.33 3.13 4.42
N ALA A 517 38.91 2.46 3.42
CA ALA A 517 40.05 3.01 2.69
C ALA A 517 39.67 4.15 1.72
N TRP A 518 38.37 4.35 1.46
CA TRP A 518 37.85 5.39 0.57
C TRP A 518 37.17 6.55 1.31
N SER A 519 36.76 6.34 2.56
CA SER A 519 36.28 7.38 3.50
C SER A 519 37.43 8.04 4.22
#